data_AF-S5ZQ33-F1
#
_entry.id   AF-S5ZQ33-F1
#
_cell.length_a   1.000
_cell.length_b   1.000
_cell.length_c   1.000
_cell.angle_alpha   90.00
_cell.angle_beta   90.00
_cell.angle_gamma   90.00
#
_symmetry.space_group_name_H-M   'P 1'
#
loop_
_entity.id
_entity.type
_entity.pdbx_description
1 polymer ?
#
loop_
_entity_poly.entity_id
_entity_poly.type
_entity_poly.pdbx_seq_one_letter_code
_entity_poly.pdbx_strand_id
1 'polypeptide(L)'
;MRKIKLSVIAVFLIGIIRIFGTETQTYYNYERGWRGEVTISPENSMTSNEWDKFASNFVDNMKKNGKKNYETSGLTIIGDFKSITKLSKKLSWLCWQALDEYEIAYGEVYYIVIDSERTKTHIIVRIVKAEGSGKSFEWYGMQASYH
;
A
#
# COMPACT_ATOMS: atom_id res chain seq x y z
N MET A 1 32.89 -12.99 -4.30
CA MET A 1 32.09 -11.74 -4.38
C MET A 1 30.61 -12.10 -4.47
N ARG A 2 29.82 -11.90 -3.41
CA ARG A 2 28.38 -12.16 -3.41
C ARG A 2 27.68 -11.07 -4.22
N LYS A 3 27.14 -11.40 -5.40
CA LYS A 3 26.24 -10.52 -6.17
C LYS A 3 24.89 -10.45 -5.44
N ILE A 4 24.76 -9.53 -4.48
CA ILE A 4 23.46 -9.23 -3.88
C ILE A 4 22.62 -8.52 -4.95
N LYS A 5 21.42 -9.05 -5.18
CA LYS A 5 20.43 -8.60 -6.16
C LYS A 5 20.02 -7.14 -5.88
N LEU A 6 20.75 -6.17 -6.43
CA LEU A 6 20.44 -4.74 -6.32
C LEU A 6 19.08 -4.35 -6.91
N SER A 7 18.52 -5.17 -7.80
CA SER A 7 17.33 -4.82 -8.58
C SER A 7 16.05 -4.71 -7.75
N VAL A 8 15.87 -5.52 -6.69
CA VAL A 8 14.61 -5.54 -5.92
C VAL A 8 14.52 -4.38 -4.92
N ILE A 9 15.66 -3.93 -4.38
CA ILE A 9 15.70 -2.82 -3.41
C ILE A 9 15.52 -1.47 -4.12
N ALA A 10 16.06 -1.33 -5.34
CA ALA A 10 15.93 -0.11 -6.13
C ALA A 10 14.47 0.17 -6.56
N VAL A 11 13.72 -0.87 -6.94
CA VAL A 11 12.30 -0.75 -7.32
C VAL A 11 11.43 -0.22 -6.17
N PHE A 12 11.66 -0.70 -4.94
CA PHE A 12 10.93 -0.24 -3.76
C PHE A 12 11.26 1.20 -3.36
N LEU A 13 12.52 1.65 -3.49
CA LEU A 13 12.90 3.04 -3.20
C LEU A 13 12.25 4.01 -4.18
N ILE A 14 12.08 3.62 -5.45
CA ILE A 14 11.47 4.48 -6.47
C ILE A 14 9.96 4.64 -6.25
N GLY A 15 9.25 3.58 -5.86
CA GLY A 15 7.82 3.66 -5.51
C GLY A 15 7.56 4.62 -4.34
N ILE A 16 8.41 4.57 -3.30
CA ILE A 16 8.25 5.40 -2.09
C ILE A 16 8.63 6.87 -2.32
N ILE A 17 9.66 7.17 -3.14
CA ILE A 17 10.03 8.56 -3.50
C ILE A 17 8.93 9.25 -4.34
N ARG A 18 8.12 8.49 -5.10
CA ARG A 18 7.03 9.07 -5.91
C ARG A 18 5.81 9.50 -5.11
N ILE A 19 5.66 9.04 -3.87
CA ILE A 19 4.54 9.44 -2.98
C ILE A 19 4.62 10.94 -2.65
N PHE A 20 5.79 11.56 -2.75
CA PHE A 20 5.97 13.01 -2.54
C PHE A 20 5.34 13.89 -3.65
N GLY A 21 4.80 13.31 -4.72
CA GLY A 21 4.05 14.01 -5.77
C GLY A 21 2.60 13.54 -5.95
N THR A 22 2.12 12.60 -5.14
CA THR A 22 0.73 12.11 -5.19
C THR A 22 -0.13 12.83 -4.17
N GLU A 23 -1.26 13.37 -4.61
CA GLU A 23 -2.21 14.05 -3.72
C GLU A 23 -2.85 13.06 -2.74
N THR A 24 -2.97 13.47 -1.49
CA THR A 24 -3.73 12.73 -0.48
C THR A 24 -5.19 13.14 -0.59
N GLN A 25 -6.08 12.18 -0.83
CA GLN A 25 -7.52 12.40 -0.89
C GLN A 25 -8.21 11.97 0.39
N THR A 26 -9.28 12.68 0.76
CA THR A 26 -10.11 12.33 1.93
C THR A 26 -11.45 11.77 1.49
N TYR A 27 -11.78 10.55 1.90
CA TYR A 27 -13.08 9.94 1.63
C TYR A 27 -13.95 9.84 2.86
N TYR A 28 -15.25 10.04 2.67
CA TYR A 28 -16.28 9.91 3.70
C TYR A 28 -17.43 9.02 3.23
N ASN A 29 -17.80 8.05 4.05
CA ASN A 29 -19.04 7.28 3.92
C ASN A 29 -19.97 7.68 5.06
N TYR A 30 -20.95 8.53 4.76
CA TYR A 30 -21.88 9.06 5.77
C TYR A 30 -22.77 7.97 6.39
N GLU A 31 -23.20 6.98 5.60
CA GLU A 31 -24.08 5.90 6.08
C GLU A 31 -23.41 5.00 7.13
N ARG A 32 -22.11 4.75 6.97
CA ARG A 32 -21.34 3.87 7.86
C ARG A 32 -20.44 4.63 8.83
N GLY A 33 -20.42 5.96 8.77
CA GLY A 33 -19.52 6.81 9.54
C GLY A 33 -18.03 6.55 9.25
N TRP A 34 -17.69 6.08 8.05
CA TRP A 34 -16.29 5.80 7.70
C TRP A 34 -15.61 7.04 7.14
N ARG A 35 -14.38 7.27 7.57
CA ARG A 35 -13.49 8.31 7.05
C ARG A 35 -12.09 7.74 6.86
N GLY A 36 -11.37 8.15 5.83
CA GLY A 36 -9.94 7.89 5.68
C GLY A 36 -9.28 8.86 4.73
N GLU A 37 -8.04 9.21 5.03
CA GLU A 37 -7.14 9.94 4.14
C GLU A 37 -6.30 8.90 3.41
N VAL A 38 -6.26 8.96 2.09
CA VAL A 38 -5.66 7.93 1.26
C VAL A 38 -4.76 8.57 0.23
N THR A 39 -3.55 8.05 0.13
CA THR A 39 -2.61 8.34 -0.95
C THR A 39 -2.47 7.07 -1.77
N ILE A 40 -2.59 7.19 -3.09
CA ILE A 40 -2.46 6.05 -4.02
C ILE A 40 -1.42 6.39 -5.08
N SER A 41 -0.59 5.39 -5.44
CA SER A 41 0.37 5.51 -6.52
C SER A 41 0.39 4.22 -7.35
N PRO A 42 0.31 4.31 -8.68
CA PRO A 42 0.47 3.16 -9.55
C PRO A 42 1.91 2.66 -9.50
N GLU A 43 2.09 1.34 -9.37
CA GLU A 43 3.40 0.68 -9.33
C GLU A 43 3.72 0.11 -10.72
N ASN A 44 3.96 1.02 -11.67
CA ASN A 44 4.16 0.74 -13.10
C ASN A 44 5.39 -0.12 -13.42
N SER A 45 6.22 -0.45 -12.42
CA SER A 45 7.43 -1.25 -12.61
C SER A 45 7.22 -2.74 -12.35
N MET A 46 6.03 -3.15 -11.89
CA MET A 46 5.80 -4.51 -11.42
C MET A 46 5.05 -5.37 -12.44
N THR A 47 5.74 -6.38 -12.98
CA THR A 47 5.11 -7.41 -13.80
C THR A 47 4.39 -8.44 -12.93
N SER A 48 3.48 -9.22 -13.54
CA SER A 48 2.75 -10.29 -12.87
C SER A 48 3.67 -11.35 -12.21
N ASN A 49 4.84 -11.62 -12.77
CA ASN A 49 5.81 -12.58 -12.22
C ASN A 49 6.60 -12.01 -11.03
N GLU A 50 6.59 -10.70 -10.84
CA GLU A 50 7.27 -10.03 -9.74
C GLU A 50 6.38 -9.92 -8.51
N TRP A 51 5.05 -10.03 -8.67
CA TRP A 51 4.07 -9.99 -7.59
C TRP A 51 4.35 -11.01 -6.48
N ASP A 52 4.48 -12.30 -6.79
CA ASP A 52 4.67 -13.34 -5.76
C ASP A 52 5.97 -13.16 -4.96
N LYS A 53 7.02 -12.74 -5.67
CA LYS A 53 8.32 -12.44 -5.07
C LYS A 53 8.30 -11.15 -4.28
N PHE A 54 7.50 -10.17 -4.70
CA PHE A 54 7.32 -8.91 -4.00
C PHE A 54 6.51 -9.15 -2.73
N ALA A 55 5.34 -9.75 -2.85
CA ALA A 55 4.42 -10.17 -1.80
C ALA A 55 5.12 -10.86 -0.63
N SER A 56 5.94 -11.88 -0.94
CA SER A 56 6.72 -12.62 0.06
C SER A 56 7.74 -11.74 0.79
N ASN A 57 8.28 -10.71 0.14
CA ASN A 57 9.26 -9.81 0.74
C ASN A 57 8.66 -8.53 1.32
N PHE A 58 7.43 -8.15 0.94
CA PHE A 58 6.79 -6.90 1.33
C PHE A 58 6.68 -6.80 2.85
N VAL A 59 6.17 -7.85 3.48
CA VAL A 59 5.97 -7.89 4.92
C VAL A 59 7.30 -7.80 5.68
N ASP A 60 8.28 -8.59 5.25
CA ASP A 60 9.60 -8.61 5.89
C ASP A 60 10.37 -7.31 5.69
N ASN A 61 10.25 -6.68 4.51
CA ASN A 61 10.87 -5.40 4.21
C ASN A 61 10.26 -4.28 5.05
N MET A 62 8.93 -4.24 5.19
CA MET A 62 8.28 -3.25 6.04
C MET A 62 8.66 -3.42 7.51
N LYS A 63 8.80 -4.66 8.00
CA LYS A 63 9.32 -4.90 9.37
C LYS A 63 10.78 -4.43 9.53
N LYS A 64 11.64 -4.68 8.55
CA LYS A 64 13.08 -4.35 8.62
C LYS A 64 13.38 -2.87 8.39
N ASN A 65 12.73 -2.28 7.40
CA ASN A 65 13.07 -0.94 6.89
C ASN A 65 12.02 0.10 7.25
N GLY A 66 10.79 -0.31 7.58
CA GLY A 66 9.70 0.60 7.86
C GLY A 66 10.02 1.55 9.02
N LYS A 67 10.66 1.07 10.09
CA LYS A 67 10.96 1.91 11.26
C LYS A 67 11.86 3.09 10.91
N LYS A 68 12.96 2.82 10.20
CA LYS A 68 13.90 3.83 9.71
C LYS A 68 13.20 4.85 8.79
N ASN A 69 12.30 4.40 7.93
CA ASN A 69 11.61 5.28 6.97
C ASN A 69 10.65 6.25 7.67
N TYR A 70 9.94 5.81 8.71
CA TYR A 70 9.05 6.67 9.49
C TYR A 70 9.84 7.68 10.32
N GLU A 71 10.92 7.26 10.97
CA GLU A 71 11.81 8.14 11.72
C GLU A 71 12.41 9.24 10.82
N THR A 72 12.80 8.88 9.60
CA THR A 72 13.29 9.84 8.59
C THR A 72 12.21 10.84 8.15
N SER A 73 10.94 10.45 8.25
CA SER A 73 9.78 11.30 7.94
C SER A 73 9.31 12.14 9.13
N GLY A 74 10.05 12.12 10.26
CA GLY A 74 9.71 12.83 11.49
C GLY A 74 8.65 12.15 12.37
N LEU A 75 8.23 10.93 12.04
CA LEU A 75 7.23 10.17 12.79
C LEU A 75 7.92 9.15 13.70
N THR A 76 7.54 9.10 14.97
CA THR A 76 8.07 8.10 15.90
C THR A 76 7.12 6.91 15.97
N ILE A 77 7.61 5.74 15.58
CA ILE A 77 6.81 4.51 15.71
C ILE A 77 6.75 4.07 17.18
N ILE A 78 5.52 3.82 17.64
CA ILE A 78 5.21 3.55 19.06
C ILE A 78 4.87 2.09 19.33
N GLY A 79 5.12 1.21 18.36
CA GLY A 79 4.90 -0.23 18.46
C GLY A 79 5.51 -0.98 17.28
N ASP A 80 5.18 -2.27 17.16
CA ASP A 80 5.64 -3.05 16.03
C ASP A 80 4.76 -2.84 14.79
N PHE A 81 5.37 -3.04 13.64
CA PHE A 81 4.66 -3.18 12.40
C PHE A 81 3.82 -4.46 12.39
N LYS A 82 2.49 -4.30 12.29
CA LYS A 82 1.54 -5.41 12.32
C LYS A 82 1.08 -5.77 10.91
N SER A 83 1.26 -7.03 10.53
CA SER A 83 0.67 -7.58 9.30
C SER A 83 -0.85 -7.58 9.38
N ILE A 84 -1.51 -7.10 8.33
CA ILE A 84 -2.96 -7.16 8.16
C ILE A 84 -3.26 -8.52 7.52
N THR A 85 -3.86 -9.43 8.28
CA THR A 85 -4.22 -10.77 7.79
C THR A 85 -5.62 -10.83 7.18
N LYS A 86 -6.46 -9.83 7.48
CA LYS A 86 -7.80 -9.68 6.91
C LYS A 86 -8.13 -8.21 6.70
N LEU A 87 -8.51 -7.86 5.48
CA LEU A 87 -8.93 -6.51 5.15
C LEU A 87 -10.31 -6.24 5.76
N SER A 88 -10.41 -5.20 6.58
CA SER A 88 -11.69 -4.79 7.13
C SER A 88 -12.58 -4.21 6.03
N LYS A 89 -13.91 -4.20 6.23
CA LYS A 89 -14.82 -3.60 5.24
C LYS A 89 -14.51 -2.12 4.99
N LYS A 90 -14.06 -1.38 6.01
CA LYS A 90 -13.64 0.02 5.90
C LYS A 90 -12.40 0.16 5.01
N LEU A 91 -11.36 -0.64 5.26
CA LEU A 91 -10.13 -0.59 4.47
C LEU A 91 -10.39 -1.01 3.03
N SER A 92 -11.18 -2.07 2.82
CA SER A 92 -11.58 -2.49 1.48
C SER A 92 -12.35 -1.40 0.73
N TRP A 93 -13.26 -0.71 1.41
CA TRP A 93 -13.98 0.42 0.83
C TRP A 93 -13.02 1.56 0.47
N LEU A 94 -12.10 1.96 1.36
CA LEU A 94 -11.12 3.01 1.08
C LEU A 94 -10.20 2.67 -0.11
N CYS A 95 -9.74 1.42 -0.21
CA CYS A 95 -8.97 0.97 -1.38
C CYS A 95 -9.77 1.15 -2.67
N TRP A 96 -11.06 0.78 -2.68
CA TRP A 96 -11.89 0.94 -3.87
C TRP A 96 -12.17 2.41 -4.20
N GLN A 97 -12.41 3.27 -3.20
CA GLN A 97 -12.58 4.70 -3.45
C GLN A 97 -11.35 5.30 -4.13
N ALA A 98 -10.15 4.96 -3.66
CA ALA A 98 -8.92 5.43 -4.27
C ALA A 98 -8.67 4.85 -5.66
N LEU A 99 -8.99 3.57 -5.88
CA LEU A 99 -8.83 2.91 -7.18
C LEU A 99 -9.82 3.43 -8.23
N ASP A 100 -11.03 3.81 -7.84
CA ASP A 100 -12.06 4.31 -8.76
C ASP A 100 -11.70 5.68 -9.38
N GLU A 101 -10.66 6.35 -8.89
CA GLU A 101 -10.10 7.56 -9.52
C GLU A 101 -9.21 7.25 -10.75
N TYR A 102 -8.92 5.98 -10.99
CA TYR A 102 -8.05 5.52 -12.07
C TYR A 102 -8.80 4.58 -13.02
N GLU A 103 -8.42 4.61 -14.29
CA GLU A 103 -8.80 3.58 -15.25
C GLU A 103 -8.01 2.29 -14.97
N ILE A 104 -8.52 1.49 -14.04
CA ILE A 104 -7.85 0.26 -13.59
C ILE A 104 -7.98 -0.88 -14.61
N ALA A 105 -6.90 -1.63 -14.81
CA ALA A 105 -6.83 -2.78 -15.71
C ALA A 105 -6.32 -4.05 -15.01
N TYR A 106 -6.63 -5.21 -15.60
CA TYR A 106 -6.17 -6.51 -15.07
C TYR A 106 -4.65 -6.57 -14.97
N GLY A 107 -4.16 -7.00 -13.81
CA GLY A 107 -2.75 -7.20 -13.52
C GLY A 107 -2.03 -5.94 -13.03
N GLU A 108 -2.65 -4.77 -13.07
CA GLU A 108 -2.06 -3.54 -12.53
C GLU A 108 -1.90 -3.61 -11.02
N VAL A 109 -0.85 -2.93 -10.53
CA VAL A 109 -0.46 -2.93 -9.12
C VAL A 109 -0.46 -1.50 -8.61
N TYR A 110 -1.04 -1.30 -7.44
CA TYR A 110 -1.11 0.00 -6.78
C TYR A 110 -0.63 -0.09 -5.34
N TYR A 111 0.13 0.92 -4.93
CA TYR A 111 0.45 1.14 -3.53
C TYR A 111 -0.51 2.16 -2.94
N ILE A 112 -1.11 1.82 -1.81
CA ILE A 112 -2.15 2.59 -1.14
C ILE A 112 -1.73 2.80 0.31
N VAL A 113 -1.59 4.06 0.71
CA VAL A 113 -1.34 4.45 2.10
C VAL A 113 -2.60 5.06 2.65
N ILE A 114 -3.14 4.48 3.70
CA ILE A 114 -4.31 4.98 4.41
C ILE A 114 -3.85 5.56 5.74
N ASP A 115 -4.03 6.86 5.90
CA ASP A 115 -3.70 7.58 7.12
C ASP A 115 -4.90 7.65 8.07
N SER A 116 -4.56 7.68 9.35
CA SER A 116 -5.44 7.93 10.47
C SER A 116 -4.62 8.58 11.56
N GLU A 117 -5.27 9.28 12.49
CA GLU A 117 -4.63 10.10 13.52
C GLU A 117 -3.44 9.43 14.26
N ARG A 118 -3.43 8.10 14.39
CA ARG A 118 -2.38 7.36 15.10
C ARG A 118 -1.81 6.17 14.34
N THR A 119 -2.30 5.90 13.13
CA THR A 119 -1.86 4.74 12.37
C THR A 119 -1.76 5.02 10.88
N LYS A 120 -0.71 4.51 10.26
CA LYS A 120 -0.55 4.48 8.80
C LYS A 120 -0.63 3.04 8.35
N THR A 121 -1.60 2.77 7.49
CA THR A 121 -1.84 1.46 6.90
C THR A 121 -1.32 1.48 5.46
N HIS A 122 -0.35 0.62 5.16
CA HIS A 122 0.23 0.45 3.84
C HIS A 122 -0.33 -0.82 3.22
N ILE A 123 -0.96 -0.69 2.07
CA ILE A 123 -1.58 -1.79 1.33
C ILE A 123 -1.05 -1.74 -0.10
N ILE A 124 -0.52 -2.85 -0.58
CA ILE A 124 -0.32 -3.04 -2.01
C ILE A 124 -1.45 -3.92 -2.55
N VAL A 125 -2.01 -3.54 -3.68
CA VAL A 125 -3.10 -4.27 -4.34
C VAL A 125 -2.68 -4.64 -5.75
N ARG A 126 -3.11 -5.82 -6.21
CA ARG A 126 -3.03 -6.23 -7.61
C ARG A 126 -4.42 -6.50 -8.13
N ILE A 127 -4.79 -5.85 -9.23
CA ILE A 127 -6.11 -6.01 -9.83
C ILE A 127 -6.19 -7.39 -10.49
N VAL A 128 -7.13 -8.21 -10.05
CA VAL A 128 -7.39 -9.55 -10.64
C VAL A 128 -8.71 -9.61 -11.39
N LYS A 129 -9.61 -8.65 -11.16
CA LYS A 129 -10.78 -8.36 -12.02
C LYS A 129 -11.09 -6.87 -11.98
N ALA A 130 -11.21 -6.26 -13.16
CA ALA A 130 -11.48 -4.83 -13.33
C ALA A 130 -12.92 -4.53 -13.80
N GLU A 131 -13.57 -5.47 -14.51
CA GLU A 131 -14.88 -5.26 -15.16
C GLU A 131 -15.74 -6.54 -15.20
N GLY A 132 -17.01 -6.39 -15.62
CA GLY A 132 -17.93 -7.50 -15.85
C GLY A 132 -18.58 -8.03 -14.57
N SER A 133 -18.37 -9.31 -14.25
CA SER A 133 -19.03 -10.00 -13.12
C SER A 133 -18.58 -9.55 -11.72
N GLY A 134 -17.71 -8.54 -11.63
CA GLY A 134 -17.33 -7.86 -10.40
C GLY A 134 -15.90 -7.31 -10.43
N LYS A 135 -15.61 -6.39 -9.51
CA LYS A 135 -14.25 -5.88 -9.25
C LYS A 135 -13.60 -6.66 -8.11
N SER A 136 -12.34 -7.05 -8.26
CA SER A 136 -11.59 -7.74 -7.20
C SER A 136 -10.08 -7.52 -7.32
N PHE A 137 -9.40 -7.47 -6.17
CA PHE A 137 -7.95 -7.39 -6.08
C PHE A 137 -7.39 -8.43 -5.10
N GLU A 138 -6.16 -8.86 -5.36
CA GLU A 138 -5.28 -9.46 -4.34
C GLU A 138 -4.56 -8.35 -3.58
N TRP A 139 -4.15 -8.61 -2.33
CA TRP A 139 -3.52 -7.57 -1.52
C TRP A 139 -2.59 -8.11 -0.45
N TYR A 140 -1.63 -7.26 -0.05
CA TYR A 140 -0.82 -7.41 1.15
C TYR A 140 -0.86 -6.11 1.94
N GLY A 141 -0.99 -6.21 3.26
CA GLY A 141 -1.21 -5.03 4.10
C GLY A 141 -0.39 -5.06 5.38
N MET A 142 0.04 -3.87 5.81
CA MET A 142 0.71 -3.66 7.08
C MET A 142 0.29 -2.36 7.72
N GLN A 143 0.22 -2.35 9.04
CA GLN A 143 -0.11 -1.18 9.84
C GLN A 143 1.07 -0.82 10.74
N ALA A 144 1.39 0.47 10.79
CA ALA A 144 2.26 1.05 11.80
C ALA A 144 1.45 2.00 12.68
N SER A 145 1.73 1.98 13.98
CA SER A 145 1.23 2.98 14.93
C SER A 145 2.34 3.98 15.23
N TYR A 146 2.01 5.28 15.27
CA TYR A 146 2.98 6.35 15.49
C TYR A 146 2.47 7.44 16.45
N HIS A 147 3.39 8.22 17.00
CA HIS A 147 3.15 9.50 17.70
C HIS A 147 3.48 10.67 16.78
#